data_AF-A0A971DXP1-F1
#
_entry.id   AF-A0A971DXP1-F1
#
_cell.length_a   1.000
_cell.length_b   1.000
_cell.length_c   1.000
_cell.angle_alpha   90.00
_cell.angle_beta   90.00
_cell.angle_gamma   90.00
#
_symmetry.space_group_name_H-M   'P 1'
#
loop_
_entity.id
_entity.type
_entity.pdbx_description
1 polymer ?
#
loop_
_entity_poly.entity_id
_entity_poly.type
_entity_poly.pdbx_seq_one_letter_code
_entity_poly.pdbx_strand_id
1 'polypeptide(L)'
;MNKLPAIISSIQQSGTILLVDAEVEGQGFSALLIESVSRLEWLEVGKSIDLVFKETEVSLARNLQGQISMRNRMKCNVLKVHKGELLSTITLKFKSFTLVSAITTRSINNLKLEIGDEVDALVKANEVSLMKTPQAGIK
;
A
#
# COMPACT_ATOMS: atom_id res chain seq x y z
N MET A 1 6.58 -2.83 -8.52
CA MET A 1 5.71 -1.81 -7.95
C MET A 1 4.43 -2.48 -7.49
N ASN A 2 3.99 -2.26 -6.24
CA ASN A 2 2.75 -2.81 -5.72
C ASN A 2 1.54 -2.08 -6.28
N LYS A 3 0.46 -2.81 -6.53
CA LYS A 3 -0.77 -2.30 -7.12
C LYS A 3 -1.98 -2.96 -6.48
N LEU A 4 -2.87 -2.16 -5.90
CA LEU A 4 -4.12 -2.62 -5.27
C LEU A 4 -5.31 -1.88 -5.88
N PRO A 5 -6.22 -2.58 -6.58
CA PRO A 5 -7.49 -2.00 -7.02
C PRO A 5 -8.31 -1.55 -5.82
N ALA A 6 -8.82 -0.32 -5.86
CA ALA A 6 -9.61 0.25 -4.79
C ALA A 6 -10.77 1.09 -5.32
N ILE A 7 -11.75 1.35 -4.46
CA ILE A 7 -12.86 2.28 -4.72
C ILE A 7 -12.68 3.48 -3.80
N ILE A 8 -12.72 4.69 -4.36
CA ILE A 8 -12.61 5.92 -3.57
C ILE A 8 -13.83 6.03 -2.65
N SER A 9 -13.60 6.18 -1.34
CA SER A 9 -14.65 6.31 -0.33
C SER A 9 -14.82 7.74 0.19
N SER A 10 -13.74 8.53 0.22
CA SER A 10 -13.77 9.92 0.67
C SER A 10 -12.63 10.73 0.03
N ILE A 11 -12.88 12.02 -0.18
CA ILE A 11 -11.88 12.99 -0.62
C ILE A 11 -12.01 14.23 0.26
N GLN A 12 -10.92 14.59 0.93
CA GLN A 12 -10.79 15.83 1.70
C GLN A 12 -9.73 16.71 1.05
N GLN A 13 -9.96 18.01 1.01
CA GLN A 13 -9.03 18.96 0.40
C GLN A 13 -8.74 20.13 1.33
N SER A 14 -7.47 20.50 1.43
CA SER A 14 -7.01 21.72 2.10
C SER A 14 -5.94 22.39 1.23
N GLY A 15 -6.30 23.47 0.55
CA GLY A 15 -5.43 24.10 -0.46
C GLY A 15 -5.16 23.15 -1.63
N THR A 16 -3.89 22.89 -1.92
CA THR A 16 -3.44 21.95 -2.97
C THR A 16 -3.29 20.52 -2.48
N ILE A 17 -3.50 20.26 -1.19
CA ILE A 17 -3.35 18.94 -0.59
C ILE A 17 -4.70 18.24 -0.63
N LEU A 18 -4.71 17.02 -1.16
CA LEU A 18 -5.85 16.10 -1.10
C LEU A 18 -5.49 14.90 -0.24
N LEU A 19 -6.38 14.58 0.70
CA LEU A 19 -6.39 13.31 1.40
C LEU A 19 -7.51 12.46 0.80
N VAL A 20 -7.13 11.38 0.15
CA VAL A 20 -8.06 10.45 -0.52
C VAL A 20 -8.09 9.16 0.27
N ASP A 21 -9.27 8.79 0.75
CA ASP A 21 -9.51 7.48 1.34
C ASP A 21 -10.14 6.56 0.30
N ALA A 22 -9.72 5.29 0.31
CA ALA A 22 -10.19 4.27 -0.60
C ALA A 22 -10.29 2.91 0.09
N GLU A 23 -11.10 2.01 -0.46
CA GLU A 23 -11.29 0.67 0.08
C GLU A 23 -10.80 -0.43 -0.87
N VAL A 24 -10.05 -1.39 -0.30
CA VAL A 24 -9.61 -2.61 -0.97
C VAL A 24 -10.20 -3.80 -0.21
N GLU A 25 -11.22 -4.45 -0.77
CA GLU A 25 -11.91 -5.60 -0.16
C GLU A 25 -12.30 -5.35 1.32
N GLY A 26 -12.86 -4.18 1.61
CA GLY A 26 -13.29 -3.75 2.95
C GLY A 26 -12.17 -3.30 3.90
N GLN A 27 -10.90 -3.27 3.45
CA GLN A 27 -9.81 -2.62 4.16
C GLN A 27 -9.68 -1.17 3.68
N GLY A 28 -9.70 -0.21 4.61
CA GLY A 28 -9.47 1.21 4.31
C GLY A 28 -7.99 1.52 4.10
N PHE A 29 -7.74 2.42 3.15
CA PHE A 29 -6.45 3.01 2.81
C PHE A 29 -6.58 4.52 2.67
N SER A 30 -5.49 5.24 2.93
CA SER A 30 -5.38 6.68 2.73
C SER A 30 -4.18 6.99 1.83
N ALA A 31 -4.36 7.93 0.90
CA ALA A 31 -3.33 8.49 0.05
C ALA A 31 -3.31 10.01 0.18
N LEU A 32 -2.12 10.60 0.30
CA LEU A 32 -1.94 12.05 0.33
C LEU A 32 -1.37 12.51 -1.02
N LEU A 33 -2.08 13.40 -1.70
CA LEU A 33 -1.71 13.93 -3.01
C LEU A 33 -1.52 15.44 -2.93
N ILE A 34 -0.62 15.95 -3.78
CA ILE A 34 -0.50 17.37 -4.05
C ILE A 34 -0.97 17.55 -5.48
N GLU A 35 -2.05 18.29 -5.67
CA GLU A 35 -2.64 18.53 -6.99
C GLU A 35 -2.90 20.03 -7.18
N SER A 36 -2.62 20.50 -8.39
CA SER A 36 -3.01 21.84 -8.83
C SER A 36 -4.43 21.79 -9.39
N VAL A 37 -5.13 22.92 -9.52
CA VAL A 37 -6.60 23.10 -9.60
C VAL A 37 -7.36 22.38 -10.76
N SER A 38 -6.77 21.40 -11.42
CA SER A 38 -7.41 20.52 -12.39
C SER A 38 -8.22 19.42 -11.69
N ARG A 39 -9.55 19.48 -11.75
CA ARG A 39 -10.40 18.34 -11.34
C ARG A 39 -10.19 17.18 -12.31
N LEU A 40 -9.60 16.10 -11.83
CA LEU A 40 -9.47 14.86 -12.58
C LEU A 40 -10.81 14.11 -12.53
N GLU A 41 -11.45 13.86 -13.68
CA GLU A 41 -12.76 13.17 -13.76
C GLU A 41 -12.78 11.78 -13.13
N TRP A 42 -11.62 11.14 -13.01
CA TRP A 42 -11.48 9.81 -12.41
C TRP A 42 -11.29 9.86 -10.89
N LEU A 43 -11.05 11.04 -10.32
CA LEU A 43 -10.80 11.24 -8.89
C LEU A 43 -12.07 11.71 -8.17
N GLU A 44 -13.07 10.82 -8.12
CA GLU A 44 -14.37 11.08 -7.49
C GLU A 44 -14.77 9.89 -6.61
N VAL A 45 -15.55 10.15 -5.55
CA VAL A 45 -16.08 9.09 -4.68
C VAL A 45 -16.88 8.08 -5.50
N GLY A 46 -16.67 6.79 -5.24
CA GLY A 46 -17.28 5.67 -5.95
C GLY A 46 -16.54 5.25 -7.22
N LYS A 47 -15.53 6.00 -7.70
CA LYS A 47 -14.73 5.59 -8.85
C LYS A 47 -13.68 4.56 -8.46
N SER A 48 -13.40 3.66 -9.39
CA SER A 48 -12.31 2.70 -9.30
C SER A 48 -10.97 3.36 -9.66
N ILE A 49 -9.98 3.11 -8.81
CA ILE A 49 -8.59 3.51 -8.99
C ILE A 49 -7.68 2.36 -8.60
N ASP A 50 -6.40 2.50 -8.91
CA ASP A 50 -5.36 1.65 -8.38
C ASP A 50 -4.51 2.43 -7.38
N LEU A 51 -4.39 1.91 -6.16
CA LEU A 51 -3.40 2.35 -5.18
C LEU A 51 -2.05 1.75 -5.55
N VAL A 52 -1.03 2.60 -5.64
CA VAL A 52 0.28 2.22 -6.15
C VAL A 52 1.36 2.73 -5.22
N PHE A 53 2.26 1.84 -4.80
CA PHE A 53 3.37 2.17 -3.91
C PHE A 53 4.56 1.28 -4.21
N LYS A 54 5.77 1.79 -3.96
CA LYS A 54 7.01 1.06 -4.21
C LYS A 54 7.23 0.01 -3.13
N GLU A 55 7.93 -1.06 -3.48
CA GLU A 55 8.31 -2.13 -2.56
C GLU A 55 9.15 -1.61 -1.39
N THR A 56 9.99 -0.59 -1.62
CA THR A 56 10.83 0.05 -0.61
C THR A 56 10.07 0.85 0.43
N GLU A 57 8.83 1.25 0.13
CA GLU A 57 7.97 2.00 1.05
C GLU A 57 7.10 1.09 1.92
N VAL A 58 7.19 -0.23 1.73
CA VAL A 58 6.47 -1.22 2.54
C VAL A 58 7.35 -1.66 3.70
N SER A 59 7.10 -1.09 4.87
CA SER A 59 7.71 -1.52 6.13
C SER A 59 7.02 -2.78 6.66
N LEU A 60 7.77 -3.64 7.36
CA LEU A 60 7.23 -4.83 8.00
C LEU A 60 7.37 -4.74 9.51
N ALA A 61 6.32 -5.12 10.22
CA ALA A 61 6.33 -5.30 11.66
C ALA A 61 5.78 -6.69 12.02
N ARG A 62 6.34 -7.26 13.10
CA ARG A 62 5.84 -8.49 13.71
C ARG A 62 5.26 -8.13 15.07
N ASN A 63 4.05 -8.60 15.35
CA ASN A 63 3.34 -8.34 16.62
C ASN A 63 3.25 -6.84 16.96
N LEU A 64 2.92 -5.98 15.99
CA LEU A 64 2.87 -4.54 16.21
C LEU A 64 1.77 -4.18 17.23
N GLN A 65 2.20 -3.59 18.36
CA GLN A 65 1.35 -3.06 19.42
C GLN A 65 1.37 -1.54 19.43
N GLY A 66 0.31 -0.92 19.95
CA GLY A 66 0.18 0.53 20.05
C GLY A 66 -0.30 1.20 18.78
N GLN A 67 -0.26 2.54 18.80
CA GLN A 67 -0.68 3.40 17.69
C GLN A 67 0.55 4.01 17.01
N ILE A 68 0.57 3.99 15.68
CA ILE A 68 1.63 4.59 14.86
C ILE A 68 1.01 5.43 13.74
N SER A 69 1.79 6.33 13.15
CA SER A 69 1.33 7.23 12.08
C SER A 69 1.29 6.60 10.68
N MET A 70 1.66 5.33 10.52
CA MET A 70 1.52 4.61 9.26
C MET A 70 0.06 4.19 9.06
N ARG A 71 -0.68 4.97 8.27
CA ARG A 71 -2.13 4.83 8.07
C ARG A 71 -2.53 3.55 7.34
N ASN A 72 -1.72 3.11 6.38
CA ASN A 72 -2.02 1.93 5.58
C ASN A 72 -1.40 0.71 6.23
N ARG A 73 -2.21 -0.09 6.93
CA ARG A 73 -1.77 -1.31 7.63
C ARG A 73 -2.49 -2.51 7.05
N MET A 74 -1.72 -3.43 6.51
CA MET A 74 -2.18 -4.65 5.85
C MET A 74 -1.69 -5.83 6.66
N LYS A 75 -2.61 -6.63 7.19
CA LYS A 75 -2.27 -7.94 7.74
C LYS A 75 -1.94 -8.89 6.60
N CYS A 76 -0.76 -9.49 6.65
CA CYS A 76 -0.22 -10.28 5.56
C CYS A 76 0.39 -11.60 6.06
N ASN A 77 0.40 -12.61 5.19
CA ASN A 77 1.19 -13.81 5.38
C ASN A 77 2.44 -13.79 4.49
N VAL A 78 3.59 -14.17 5.02
CA VAL A 78 4.84 -14.27 4.24
C VAL A 78 4.77 -15.49 3.32
N LEU A 79 4.82 -15.25 2.01
CA LEU A 79 4.80 -16.31 0.99
C LEU A 79 6.21 -16.71 0.55
N LYS A 80 7.13 -15.75 0.45
CA LYS A 80 8.49 -15.97 -0.02
C LYS A 80 9.43 -14.94 0.59
N VAL A 81 10.64 -15.37 0.92
CA VAL A 81 11.74 -14.50 1.33
C VAL A 81 12.91 -14.72 0.37
N HIS A 82 13.39 -13.65 -0.26
CA HIS A 82 14.63 -13.65 -1.01
C HIS A 82 15.64 -12.75 -0.29
N LYS A 83 16.57 -13.38 0.42
CA LYS A 83 17.61 -12.68 1.16
C LYS A 83 18.77 -12.30 0.25
N GLY A 84 19.00 -11.00 0.08
CA GLY A 84 20.24 -10.48 -0.52
C GLY A 84 21.25 -10.06 0.55
N GLU A 85 22.39 -9.52 0.13
CA GLU A 85 23.45 -9.08 1.04
C GLU A 85 23.01 -7.87 1.89
N LEU A 86 22.54 -6.81 1.24
CA LEU A 86 22.10 -5.57 1.90
C LEU A 86 20.58 -5.41 1.95
N LEU A 87 19.90 -5.76 0.85
CA LEU A 87 18.46 -5.69 0.70
C LEU A 87 17.89 -7.09 0.49
N SER A 88 16.74 -7.34 1.10
CA SER A 88 15.94 -8.55 0.95
C SER A 88 14.57 -8.18 0.44
N THR A 89 14.00 -9.04 -0.41
CA THR A 89 12.62 -8.89 -0.88
C THR A 89 11.72 -9.97 -0.29
N ILE A 90 10.50 -9.58 0.05
CA ILE A 90 9.53 -10.42 0.75
C ILE A 90 8.22 -10.35 -0.02
N THR A 91 7.77 -11.50 -0.51
CA THR A 91 6.46 -11.62 -1.13
C THR A 91 5.43 -11.94 -0.05
N LEU A 92 4.34 -11.20 -0.03
CA LEU A 92 3.33 -11.18 1.01
C LEU A 92 1.95 -11.45 0.40
N LYS A 93 1.12 -12.22 1.09
CA LYS A 93 -0.29 -12.38 0.78
C LYS A 93 -1.10 -11.38 1.57
N PHE A 94 -1.80 -10.47 0.90
CA PHE A 94 -2.77 -9.57 1.51
C PHE A 94 -4.14 -9.83 0.89
N LYS A 95 -5.04 -10.50 1.63
CA LYS A 95 -6.34 -10.94 1.11
C LYS A 95 -6.21 -11.63 -0.26
N SER A 96 -6.93 -11.22 -1.30
CA SER A 96 -6.80 -11.78 -2.66
C SER A 96 -5.53 -11.34 -3.40
N PHE A 97 -4.82 -10.31 -2.93
CA PHE A 97 -3.66 -9.71 -3.59
C PHE A 97 -2.31 -10.21 -3.09
N THR A 98 -1.28 -9.99 -3.90
CA THR A 98 0.13 -10.23 -3.53
C THR A 98 0.87 -8.90 -3.53
N LEU A 99 1.67 -8.68 -2.50
CA LEU A 99 2.51 -7.50 -2.32
C LEU A 99 3.98 -7.93 -2.20
N VAL A 100 4.88 -7.00 -2.49
CA VAL A 100 6.31 -7.16 -2.25
C VAL A 100 6.79 -6.02 -1.35
N SER A 101 7.54 -6.39 -0.32
CA SER A 101 8.32 -5.46 0.50
C SER A 101 9.80 -5.64 0.19
N ALA A 102 10.54 -4.55 0.12
CA ALA A 102 11.99 -4.54 0.00
C ALA A 102 12.57 -3.80 1.21
N ILE A 103 13.18 -4.55 2.14
CA ILE A 103 13.77 -4.01 3.37
C ILE A 103 15.21 -4.49 3.53
N THR A 104 15.95 -3.89 4.46
CA THR A 104 17.32 -4.33 4.73
C THR A 104 17.35 -5.79 5.19
N THR A 105 18.38 -6.52 4.79
CA THR A 105 18.62 -7.89 5.27
C THR A 105 18.77 -7.92 6.80
N ARG A 106 19.32 -6.85 7.40
CA ARG A 106 19.34 -6.66 8.85
C ARG A 106 17.93 -6.66 9.45
N SER A 107 16.95 -5.97 8.82
CA SER A 107 15.56 -5.96 9.29
C SER A 107 14.94 -7.35 9.26
N ILE A 108 15.15 -8.13 8.20
CA ILE A 108 14.68 -9.52 8.11
C ILE A 108 15.25 -10.38 9.24
N ASN A 109 16.56 -10.26 9.48
CA ASN A 109 17.22 -11.03 10.54
C ASN A 109 16.75 -10.60 11.94
N ASN A 110 16.55 -9.31 12.18
CA ASN A 110 16.04 -8.79 13.45
C ASN A 110 14.61 -9.25 13.74
N LEU A 111 13.74 -9.22 12.72
CA LEU A 111 12.35 -9.65 12.82
C LEU A 111 12.19 -11.18 12.82
N LYS A 112 13.26 -11.90 12.47
CA LYS A 112 13.29 -13.37 12.31
C LYS A 112 12.15 -13.85 11.41
N LEU A 113 11.94 -13.17 10.28
CA LEU A 113 10.85 -13.48 9.37
C LEU A 113 11.15 -14.73 8.55
N GLU A 114 10.17 -15.63 8.52
CA GLU A 114 10.19 -16.88 7.77
C GLU A 114 8.90 -17.03 6.95
N ILE A 115 8.91 -17.98 6.00
CA ILE A 115 7.72 -18.29 5.21
C ILE A 115 6.63 -18.82 6.16
N GLY A 116 5.40 -18.31 5.99
CA GLY A 116 4.25 -18.66 6.82
C GLY A 116 3.95 -17.69 7.96
N ASP A 117 4.90 -16.81 8.32
CA ASP A 117 4.68 -15.80 9.37
C ASP A 117 3.53 -14.83 9.02
N GLU A 118 2.73 -14.47 10.02
CA GLU A 118 1.82 -13.30 9.96
C GLU A 118 2.60 -12.03 10.33
N VAL A 119 2.48 -11.01 9.48
CA VAL A 119 3.14 -9.70 9.65
C VAL A 119 2.17 -8.57 9.30
N ASP A 120 2.45 -7.40 9.85
CA ASP A 120 1.83 -6.15 9.40
C ASP A 120 2.74 -5.49 8.35
N ALA A 121 2.23 -5.35 7.14
CA ALA A 121 2.83 -4.52 6.11
C ALA A 121 2.26 -3.09 6.22
N LEU A 122 3.15 -2.10 6.25
CA LEU A 122 2.83 -0.73 6.61
C LEU A 122 3.35 0.23 5.55
N VAL A 123 2.49 1.15 5.10
CA VAL A 123 2.85 2.22 4.15
C VAL A 123 2.29 3.54 4.67
N LYS A 124 3.07 4.63 4.59
CA LYS A 124 2.53 5.95 4.92
C LYS A 124 1.63 6.47 3.81
N ALA A 125 0.66 7.32 4.14
CA ALA A 125 -0.28 7.85 3.16
C ALA A 125 0.39 8.67 2.05
N ASN A 126 1.50 9.35 2.35
CA ASN A 126 2.26 10.14 1.38
C ASN A 126 3.14 9.31 0.44
N GLU A 127 3.24 7.99 0.65
CA GLU A 127 3.98 7.06 -0.23
C GLU A 127 3.03 6.23 -1.11
N VAL A 128 1.73 6.52 -1.06
CA VAL A 128 0.71 5.92 -1.91
C VAL A 128 0.31 6.90 -3.00
N SER A 129 0.50 6.50 -4.24
CA SER A 129 0.01 7.20 -5.44
C SER A 129 -1.28 6.57 -5.94
N LEU A 130 -2.07 7.36 -6.68
CA LEU A 130 -3.29 6.90 -7.32
C LEU A 130 -3.05 6.81 -8.83
N MET A 131 -3.48 5.71 -9.44
CA MET A 131 -3.52 5.57 -10.89
C MET A 131 -4.96 5.31 -11.35
N LYS A 132 -5.34 5.93 -12.47
CA LYS A 132 -6.60 5.61 -13.14
C LYS A 132 -6.56 4.13 -13.57
N THR A 133 -7.57 3.36 -13.16
CA THR A 133 -7.72 1.99 -13.66
C THR A 133 -7.96 2.05 -15.17
N PRO A 134 -7.21 1.32 -16.00
CA PRO A 134 -7.50 1.24 -17.42
C PRO A 134 -8.95 0.77 -17.60
N GLN A 135 -9.79 1.56 -18.26
CA GLN A 135 -11.07 1.04 -18.73
C GLN A 135 -10.73 -0.07 -19.71
N ALA A 136 -11.31 -1.26 -19.51
CA ALA A 136 -11.21 -2.33 -20.48
C ALA A 136 -11.75 -1.78 -21.80
N GLY A 137 -10.84 -1.41 -22.71
CA GLY A 137 -11.21 -1.04 -24.06
C GLY A 137 -11.95 -2.21 -24.66
N ILE A 138 -13.21 -1.98 -25.01
CA ILE A 138 -13.90 -2.79 -26.00
C ILE A 138 -13.01 -2.73 -27.25
N LYS A 139 -12.41 -3.87 -27.61
CA LYS A 139 -11.78 -4.03 -28.92
C LYS A 139 -12.81 -3.88 -30.02
#